data_AF-A0A7C7ZER4-F1
#
_entry.id   AF-A0A7C7ZER4-F1
#
_cell.length_a   1.000
_cell.length_b   1.000
_cell.length_c   1.000
_cell.angle_alpha   90.00
_cell.angle_beta   90.00
_cell.angle_gamma   90.00
#
_symmetry.space_group_name_H-M   'P 1'
#
loop_
_entity.id
_entity.type
_entity.pdbx_description
1 polymer ?
#
loop_
_entity_poly.entity_id
_entity_poly.type
_entity_poly.pdbx_seq_one_letter_code
_entity_poly.pdbx_strand_id
1 'polypeptide(L)'
;MEAIFVETDVPEPGNTRSITVNEQKVLLCNIDGEVFAIENSCTHARVLLSSGRLIGGEIECPVHGARFDVRTGAVMCPPARKGLQSFPVCVVDGGVEVRLSEESTPQ
;
A
#
# COMPACT_ATOMS: atom_id res chain seq x y z
N MET A 1 3.21 11.93 -15.66
CA MET A 1 3.70 10.84 -14.78
C MET A 1 4.92 11.35 -14.04
N GLU A 2 4.69 11.87 -12.84
CA GLU A 2 5.72 12.46 -12.01
C GLU A 2 6.11 11.45 -10.93
N ALA A 3 7.38 11.06 -10.91
CA ALA A 3 7.92 10.30 -9.78
C ALA A 3 8.10 11.28 -8.63
N ILE A 4 7.41 11.05 -7.50
CA ILE A 4 7.60 11.86 -6.31
C ILE A 4 8.50 11.09 -5.35
N PHE A 5 9.64 11.69 -5.05
CA PHE A 5 10.61 11.12 -4.13
C PHE A 5 10.16 11.48 -2.71
N VAL A 6 10.05 10.47 -1.84
CA VAL A 6 9.68 10.69 -0.44
C VAL A 6 10.68 9.96 0.44
N GLU A 7 11.61 10.70 1.00
CA GLU A 7 12.58 10.12 1.92
C GLU A 7 11.88 9.57 3.15
N THR A 8 11.93 8.25 3.29
CA THR A 8 11.45 7.52 4.45
C THR A 8 12.23 6.22 4.53
N ASP A 9 12.52 5.74 5.74
CA ASP A 9 13.08 4.41 5.89
C ASP A 9 12.11 3.33 5.40
N VAL A 10 12.72 2.27 4.88
CA VAL A 10 12.02 1.03 4.53
C VAL A 10 11.48 0.36 5.81
N PRO A 11 10.20 -0.06 5.87
CA PRO A 11 9.74 -0.89 6.98
C PRO A 11 10.50 -2.21 7.02
N GLU A 12 10.78 -2.74 8.22
CA GLU A 12 11.42 -4.06 8.36
C GLU A 12 10.59 -5.16 7.68
N PRO A 13 11.21 -6.28 7.24
CA PRO A 13 10.47 -7.41 6.67
C PRO A 13 9.31 -7.86 7.56
N GLY A 14 8.13 -8.05 6.95
CA GLY A 14 6.89 -8.41 7.64
C GLY A 14 6.12 -7.23 8.23
N ASN A 15 6.65 -6.01 8.17
CA ASN A 15 6.01 -4.80 8.68
C ASN A 15 5.49 -3.88 7.57
N THR A 16 4.73 -2.87 8.00
CA THR A 16 4.21 -1.82 7.12
C THR A 16 4.59 -0.44 7.61
N ARG A 17 4.60 0.55 6.71
CA ARG A 17 4.78 1.96 7.05
C ARG A 17 3.81 2.82 6.24
N SER A 18 3.04 3.67 6.93
CA SER A 18 2.19 4.65 6.27
C SER A 18 2.97 5.91 5.95
N ILE A 19 2.79 6.44 4.75
CA ILE A 19 3.29 7.76 4.34
C ILE A 19 2.18 8.54 3.64
N THR A 20 2.36 9.85 3.52
CA THR A 20 1.48 10.71 2.73
C THR A 20 2.30 11.37 1.63
N VAL A 21 1.86 11.20 0.38
CA VAL A 21 2.52 11.77 -0.81
C VAL A 21 1.48 12.55 -1.57
N ASN A 22 1.66 13.86 -1.72
CA ASN A 22 0.70 14.74 -2.40
C ASN A 22 -0.76 14.49 -1.94
N GLU A 23 -0.99 14.50 -0.63
CA GLU A 23 -2.29 14.21 0.03
C GLU A 23 -2.81 12.77 -0.10
N GLN A 24 -2.20 11.92 -0.93
CA GLN A 24 -2.53 10.49 -1.02
C GLN A 24 -1.88 9.71 0.13
N LYS A 25 -2.69 8.89 0.81
CA LYS A 25 -2.21 8.00 1.87
C LYS A 25 -1.73 6.70 1.24
N VAL A 26 -0.43 6.43 1.34
CA VAL A 26 0.23 5.25 0.79
C VAL A 26 0.70 4.36 1.93
N LEU A 27 0.52 3.05 1.78
CA LEU A 27 1.02 2.04 2.69
C LEU A 27 2.17 1.30 2.00
N LEU A 28 3.35 1.39 2.58
CA LEU A 28 4.49 0.55 2.24
C LEU A 28 4.35 -0.78 2.96
N CYS A 29 4.53 -1.89 2.24
CA CYS A 29 4.49 -3.25 2.76
C CYS A 29 5.79 -3.95 2.41
N ASN A 30 6.53 -4.46 3.41
CA ASN A 30 7.75 -5.22 3.16
C ASN A 30 7.47 -6.73 3.30
N ILE A 31 7.56 -7.45 2.19
CA ILE A 31 7.45 -8.91 2.13
C ILE A 31 8.85 -9.48 1.92
N ASP A 32 9.42 -10.07 2.97
CA ASP A 32 10.71 -10.78 2.92
C ASP A 32 11.87 -9.97 2.30
N GLY A 33 11.86 -8.64 2.48
CA GLY A 33 12.86 -7.71 1.94
C GLY A 33 12.42 -6.95 0.69
N GLU A 34 11.32 -7.36 0.05
CA GLU A 34 10.77 -6.67 -1.12
C GLU A 34 9.65 -5.70 -0.71
N VAL A 35 9.76 -4.44 -1.13
CA VAL A 35 8.82 -3.38 -0.76
C VAL A 35 7.78 -3.18 -1.86
N PHE A 36 6.52 -3.12 -1.45
CA PHE A 36 5.38 -2.77 -2.30
C PHE A 36 4.66 -1.55 -1.73
N ALA A 37 3.94 -0.82 -2.57
CA ALA A 37 3.17 0.35 -2.17
C ALA A 37 1.74 0.29 -2.69
N ILE A 38 0.77 0.51 -1.79
CA ILE A 38 -0.68 0.46 -2.08
C ILE A 38 -1.42 1.62 -1.40
N GLU A 39 -2.66 1.87 -1.79
CA GLU A 39 -3.54 2.83 -1.10
C GLU A 39 -3.72 2.41 0.37
N ASN A 40 -3.51 3.31 1.33
CA ASN A 40 -3.67 3.03 2.76
C ASN A 40 -5.14 3.20 3.23
N SER A 41 -6.12 2.94 2.36
CA SER A 41 -7.54 3.13 2.67
C SER A 41 -8.34 1.96 2.15
N CYS A 42 -8.91 1.18 3.07
CA CYS A 42 -9.75 0.04 2.72
C CYS A 42 -10.93 0.51 1.86
N THR A 43 -11.07 -0.08 0.67
CA THR A 43 -12.12 0.31 -0.30
C THR A 43 -13.54 -0.02 0.17
N HIS A 44 -13.69 -0.85 1.21
CA HIS A 44 -14.98 -1.18 1.81
C HIS A 44 -15.55 -0.03 2.67
N ALA A 45 -14.76 0.50 3.61
CA ALA A 45 -15.25 1.43 4.63
C ALA A 45 -14.27 2.58 4.94
N ARG A 46 -13.27 2.81 4.08
CA ARG A 46 -12.27 3.88 4.18
C ARG A 46 -11.46 3.91 5.48
N VAL A 47 -11.28 2.73 6.07
CA VAL A 47 -10.44 2.53 7.26
C VAL A 47 -8.97 2.40 6.85
N LEU A 48 -8.06 2.94 7.66
CA LEU A 48 -6.62 2.83 7.42
C LEU A 48 -6.16 1.37 7.52
N LEU A 49 -5.48 0.90 6.47
CA LEU A 49 -4.95 -0.46 6.40
C LEU A 49 -3.65 -0.61 7.20
N SER A 50 -2.96 0.50 7.49
CA SER A 50 -1.77 0.55 8.37
C SER A 50 -2.05 0.12 9.81
N SER A 51 -3.32 0.11 10.23
CA SER A 51 -3.75 -0.47 11.51
C SER A 51 -4.09 -1.96 11.42
N GLY A 52 -3.90 -2.56 10.25
CA GLY A 52 -4.17 -3.95 9.92
C GLY A 52 -2.98 -4.88 10.11
N ARG A 53 -3.03 -6.06 9.48
CA ARG A 53 -1.96 -7.07 9.54
C ARG A 53 -1.48 -7.46 8.16
N LEU A 54 -0.17 -7.46 7.97
CA LEU A 54 0.49 -7.98 6.77
C LEU A 54 0.76 -9.48 6.93
N ILE A 55 0.18 -10.32 6.08
CA ILE A 55 0.25 -11.79 6.21
C ILE A 55 0.35 -12.41 4.82
N GLY A 56 1.44 -13.11 4.52
CA GLY A 56 1.57 -13.91 3.29
C GLY A 56 1.50 -13.11 1.97
N GLY A 57 1.79 -11.81 2.01
CA GLY A 57 1.62 -10.92 0.85
C GLY A 57 0.24 -10.25 0.75
N GLU A 58 -0.62 -10.45 1.74
CA GLU A 58 -1.91 -9.77 1.84
C GLU A 58 -1.94 -8.79 3.02
N ILE A 59 -2.58 -7.63 2.83
CA ILE A 59 -2.92 -6.72 3.94
C ILE A 59 -4.37 -6.96 4.37
N GLU A 60 -4.58 -7.31 5.64
CA GLU A 60 -5.90 -7.50 6.24
C GLU A 60 -6.40 -6.23 6.93
N CYS A 61 -7.58 -5.76 6.53
CA CYS A 61 -8.26 -4.64 7.16
C CYS A 61 -8.68 -5.01 8.60
N PRO A 62 -8.36 -4.17 9.61
CA PRO A 62 -8.50 -4.54 11.02
C PRO A 62 -9.95 -4.60 11.52
N VAL A 63 -10.92 -4.10 10.74
CA VAL A 63 -12.31 -3.97 11.20
C VAL A 63 -13.18 -5.14 10.73
N HIS A 64 -13.18 -5.41 9.42
CA HIS A 64 -14.08 -6.41 8.82
C HIS A 64 -13.33 -7.53 8.08
N GLY A 65 -12.00 -7.57 8.17
CA GLY A 65 -11.18 -8.66 7.62
C GLY A 65 -11.08 -8.71 6.09
N ALA A 66 -11.46 -7.64 5.38
CA ALA A 66 -11.18 -7.54 3.94
C ALA A 66 -9.67 -7.67 3.69
N ARG A 67 -9.26 -8.44 2.69
CA ARG A 67 -7.84 -8.64 2.36
C ARG A 67 -7.53 -8.27 0.93
N PHE A 68 -6.34 -7.73 0.74
CA PHE A 68 -5.84 -7.28 -0.56
C PHE A 68 -4.42 -7.79 -0.78
N ASP A 69 -4.10 -8.25 -1.98
CA ASP A 69 -2.73 -8.59 -2.36
C ASP A 69 -1.92 -7.28 -2.48
N VAL A 70 -0.79 -7.18 -1.77
CA VAL A 70 -0.02 -5.92 -1.69
C VAL A 70 0.79 -5.63 -2.96
N ARG A 71 0.96 -6.61 -3.83
CA ARG A 71 1.73 -6.48 -5.08
C ARG A 71 0.89 -5.88 -6.20
N THR A 72 -0.40 -6.21 -6.19
CA THR A 72 -1.34 -5.89 -7.27
C THR A 72 -2.49 -4.98 -6.83
N GLY A 73 -2.76 -4.90 -5.52
CA GLY A 73 -3.94 -4.25 -4.95
C GLY A 73 -5.24 -5.06 -5.12
N ALA A 74 -5.19 -6.26 -5.72
CA ALA A 74 -6.38 -7.08 -5.97
C ALA A 74 -7.10 -7.48 -4.67
N VAL A 75 -8.42 -7.57 -4.71
CA VAL A 75 -9.22 -8.08 -3.59
C VAL A 75 -9.04 -9.59 -3.48
N MET A 76 -8.61 -10.06 -2.31
CA MET A 76 -8.41 -11.47 -2.00
C MET A 76 -9.50 -12.02 -1.09
N CYS A 77 -10.09 -11.16 -0.25
CA CYS A 77 -11.15 -11.54 0.67
C CYS A 77 -12.19 -10.41 0.82
N PRO A 78 -13.51 -10.71 0.72
CA PRO A 78 -14.58 -9.76 1.02
C PRO A 78 -14.50 -9.27 2.48
N PRO A 79 -15.18 -8.16 2.87
CA PRO A 79 -16.29 -7.49 2.17
C PRO A 79 -15.90 -6.45 1.12
N ALA A 80 -14.61 -6.16 0.93
CA ALA A 80 -14.20 -5.30 -0.17
C ALA A 80 -14.59 -5.91 -1.52
N ARG A 81 -15.00 -5.08 -2.47
CA ARG A 81 -15.35 -5.48 -3.85
C ARG A 81 -14.47 -4.81 -4.89
N LYS A 82 -13.78 -3.76 -4.48
CA LYS A 82 -12.92 -2.90 -5.30
C LYS A 82 -11.48 -3.11 -4.84
N GLY A 83 -10.56 -3.34 -5.77
CA GLY A 83 -9.12 -3.38 -5.47
C GLY A 83 -8.55 -2.02 -5.07
N LEU A 84 -7.41 -2.05 -4.39
CA LEU A 84 -6.62 -0.86 -4.06
C LEU A 84 -5.82 -0.39 -5.27
N GLN A 85 -5.49 0.89 -5.29
CA GLN A 85 -4.43 1.38 -6.18
C GLN A 85 -3.08 0.85 -5.69
N SER A 86 -2.26 0.34 -6.61
CA SER A 86 -0.85 0.03 -6.38
C SER A 86 0.03 1.14 -6.97
N PHE A 87 1.12 1.47 -6.30
CA PHE A 87 2.07 2.49 -6.73
C PHE A 87 3.43 1.83 -7.01
N PRO A 88 4.06 2.09 -8.17
CA PRO A 88 5.43 1.66 -8.39
C PRO A 88 6.35 2.27 -7.32
N VAL A 89 7.21 1.44 -6.74
CA VAL A 89 8.13 1.82 -5.67
C VAL A 89 9.55 1.39 -6.03
N CYS A 90 10.53 2.23 -5.70
CA CYS A 90 11.94 1.94 -5.82
C CYS A 90 12.61 2.19 -4.46
N VAL A 91 13.55 1.32 -4.07
CA VAL A 91 14.36 1.53 -2.86
C VAL A 91 15.74 1.98 -3.31
N VAL A 92 16.19 3.15 -2.85
CA VAL A 92 17.47 3.76 -3.23
C VAL A 92 18.19 4.22 -1.97
N ASP A 93 19.41 3.74 -1.75
CA ASP A 93 20.30 4.14 -0.63
C ASP A 93 19.64 4.08 0.77
N GLY A 94 18.70 3.15 0.98
CA GLY A 94 17.96 2.99 2.24
C GLY A 94 16.72 3.87 2.38
N GLY A 95 16.48 4.78 1.43
CA GLY A 95 15.24 5.54 1.26
C GLY A 95 14.28 4.89 0.26
N VAL A 96 13.05 5.39 0.21
CA VAL A 96 11.98 4.90 -0.67
C VAL A 96 11.56 5.98 -1.66
N GLU A 97 11.37 5.62 -2.92
CA GLU A 97 10.82 6.49 -3.96
C GLU A 97 9.48 5.91 -4.41
N VAL A 98 8.41 6.71 -4.38
CA VAL A 98 7.08 6.26 -4.78
C VAL A 98 6.63 7.02 -6.03
N ARG A 99 6.40 6.30 -7.12
CA ARG A 99 5.85 6.91 -8.33
C ARG A 99 4.34 6.96 -8.22
N LEU A 100 3.79 8.17 -8.18
CA LEU A 100 2.35 8.36 -8.33
C LEU A 100 2.01 8.32 -9.82
N SER A 101 1.00 7.54 -10.20
CA SER A 101 0.40 7.65 -11.52
C SER A 101 -0.65 8.76 -11.49
N GLU A 102 -0.53 9.75 -12.36
CA GLU A 102 -1.58 10.78 -12.55
C GLU A 102 -2.88 10.16 -13.07
N GLU A 103 -2.79 8.97 -13.66
CA GLU A 103 -3.93 8.07 -13.81
C GLU A 103 -4.20 7.41 -12.45
N SER A 104 -4.91 8.12 -11.57
CA SER A 104 -5.96 7.44 -10.83
C SER A 104 -6.86 6.91 -11.93
N THR A 105 -6.90 5.60 -12.22
CA THR A 105 -8.01 5.10 -13.04
C THR A 105 -9.27 5.60 -12.33
N PRO A 106 -10.05 6.52 -12.91
CA PRO A 106 -11.33 6.86 -12.35
C PRO A 106 -12.10 5.54 -12.37
N GLN A 107 -12.46 5.07 -11.20
CA GLN A 107 -13.48 4.01 -11.11
C GLN A 107 -14.85 4.64 -11.12
#